data_AF-A0A7V2IJZ8-F1
#
_entry.id   AF-A0A7V2IJZ8-F1
#
_cell.length_a   1.000
_cell.length_b   1.000
_cell.length_c   1.000
_cell.angle_alpha   90.00
_cell.angle_beta   90.00
_cell.angle_gamma   90.00
#
_symmetry.space_group_name_H-M   'P 1'
#
loop_
_entity.id
_entity.type
_entity.pdbx_description
1 polymer ?
#
loop_
_entity_poly.entity_id
_entity_poly.type
_entity_poly.pdbx_seq_one_letter_code
_entity_poly.pdbx_strand_id
1 'polypeptide(L)'
;MEFDKEEIGDLLLSVCRSNDFNVILKEENRMFLNKSQVQKWISEKLIPNTIIVNLDNEDIVKLLVFSLEITYQMFEGGTRATVNQKGFRERRRTFETILVDQFTGKLGEIFVKRFLEKNFNVNVMLDWEISQKIQQHRNDIVNASKRISIKSSSSLSA
;
A
#
# COMPACT_ATOMS: atom_id res chain seq x y z
N MET A 1 13.78 5.66 -15.88
CA MET A 1 13.48 5.56 -14.44
C MET A 1 13.59 6.96 -13.91
N GLU A 2 12.47 7.65 -13.78
CA GLU A 2 12.45 9.07 -13.40
C GLU A 2 12.13 9.15 -11.91
N PHE A 3 13.14 8.93 -11.08
CA PHE A 3 13.07 9.50 -9.74
C PHE A 3 13.32 10.99 -9.87
N ASP A 4 12.53 11.80 -9.18
CA ASP A 4 12.84 13.22 -9.09
C ASP A 4 14.05 13.47 -8.17
N LYS A 5 14.54 14.71 -8.13
CA LYS A 5 15.72 15.05 -7.33
C LYS A 5 15.48 14.92 -5.83
N GLU A 6 14.26 15.17 -5.36
CA GLU A 6 13.90 15.10 -3.95
C GLU A 6 13.84 13.64 -3.50
N GLU A 7 13.19 12.78 -4.28
CA GLU A 7 13.11 11.34 -4.05
C GLU A 7 14.50 10.68 -4.03
N ILE A 8 15.37 11.01 -5.00
CA ILE A 8 16.76 10.53 -4.99
C ILE A 8 17.47 11.05 -3.73
N GLY A 9 17.24 12.30 -3.34
CA GLY A 9 17.79 12.90 -2.13
C GLY A 9 17.42 12.12 -0.88
N ASP A 10 16.14 11.80 -0.70
CA ASP A 10 15.64 11.05 0.45
C ASP A 10 16.18 9.61 0.49
N LEU A 11 16.23 8.95 -0.68
CA LEU A 11 16.82 7.61 -0.79
C LEU A 11 18.32 7.62 -0.49
N LEU A 12 19.05 8.65 -0.94
CA LEU A 12 20.47 8.84 -0.62
C LEU A 12 20.69 9.09 0.88
N LEU A 13 19.84 9.88 1.53
CA LEU A 13 19.91 10.08 2.99
C LEU A 13 19.64 8.79 3.75
N SER A 14 18.70 7.97 3.29
CA SER A 14 18.36 6.68 3.88
C SER A 14 19.54 5.68 3.81
N VAL A 15 20.15 5.53 2.63
CA VAL A 15 21.32 4.64 2.45
C VAL A 15 22.53 5.15 3.26
N CYS A 16 22.70 6.48 3.40
CA CYS A 16 23.73 7.05 4.27
C CYS A 16 23.51 6.70 5.74
N ARG A 17 22.29 6.84 6.27
CA ARG A 17 21.98 6.56 7.68
C ARG A 17 22.26 5.11 8.07
N SER A 18 22.00 4.18 7.15
CA SER A 18 22.26 2.75 7.34
C SER A 18 23.69 2.34 6.95
N ASN A 19 24.43 3.23 6.29
CA ASN A 19 25.70 2.94 5.60
C ASN A 19 25.64 1.67 4.74
N ASP A 20 24.49 1.41 4.12
CA ASP A 20 24.31 0.26 3.24
C ASP A 20 25.25 0.38 2.03
N PHE A 21 25.76 -0.75 1.52
CA PHE A 21 26.82 -0.79 0.50
C PHE A 21 28.14 -0.06 0.87
N ASN A 22 28.33 0.34 2.14
CA ASN A 22 29.49 1.15 2.57
C ASN A 22 29.60 2.47 1.77
N VAL A 23 28.46 3.13 1.57
CA VAL A 23 28.39 4.40 0.82
C VAL A 23 29.07 5.57 1.53
N ILE A 24 29.36 5.47 2.84
CA ILE A 24 30.08 6.50 3.59
C ILE A 24 31.57 6.12 3.72
N LEU A 25 32.43 7.04 3.28
CA LEU A 25 33.86 7.07 3.62
C LEU A 25 34.07 8.02 4.79
N LYS A 26 34.92 7.60 5.72
CA LYS A 26 35.37 8.44 6.82
C LYS A 26 36.84 8.78 6.62
N GLU A 27 37.13 10.07 6.45
CA GLU A 27 38.49 10.59 6.43
C GLU A 27 38.62 11.55 7.61
N GLU A 28 39.47 11.17 8.57
CA GLU A 28 39.65 11.87 9.84
C GLU A 28 38.31 12.13 10.56
N ASN A 29 37.88 13.39 10.61
CA ASN A 29 36.66 13.86 11.26
C ASN A 29 35.57 14.29 10.25
N ARG A 30 35.71 13.93 8.97
CA ARG A 30 34.76 14.24 7.90
C ARG A 30 34.20 12.95 7.30
N MET A 31 32.95 13.03 6.85
CA MET A 31 32.25 11.95 6.16
C MET A 31 31.98 12.38 4.72
N PHE A 32 32.26 11.47 3.79
CA PHE A 32 32.12 11.68 2.36
C PHE A 32 31.30 10.55 1.74
N LEU A 33 30.58 10.87 0.67
CA LEU A 33 29.91 9.87 -0.14
C LEU A 33 30.91 9.17 -1.07
N ASN A 34 30.99 7.85 -0.97
CA ASN A 34 31.71 7.04 -1.93
C ASN A 34 30.89 6.90 -3.22
N LYS A 35 31.21 7.71 -4.22
CA LYS A 35 30.51 7.71 -5.50
C LYS A 35 30.41 6.32 -6.15
N SER A 36 31.48 5.52 -6.06
CA SER A 36 31.51 4.18 -6.65
C SER A 36 30.53 3.22 -5.96
N GLN A 37 30.46 3.26 -4.62
CA GLN A 37 29.53 2.43 -3.85
C GLN A 37 28.10 2.90 -4.00
N VAL A 38 27.87 4.22 -4.10
CA VAL A 38 26.53 4.76 -4.39
C VAL A 38 26.05 4.28 -5.76
N GLN A 39 26.89 4.34 -6.79
CA GLN A 39 26.55 3.81 -8.11
C GLN A 39 26.22 2.32 -8.06
N LYS A 40 27.02 1.55 -7.33
CA LYS A 40 26.80 0.11 -7.11
C LYS A 40 25.47 -0.16 -6.42
N TRP A 41 25.17 0.58 -5.36
CA TRP A 41 23.88 0.51 -4.65
C TRP A 41 22.70 0.84 -5.58
N ILE A 42 22.84 1.87 -6.44
CA ILE A 42 21.80 2.22 -7.41
C ILE A 42 21.55 1.05 -8.37
N SER A 43 22.61 0.52 -8.98
CA SER A 43 22.49 -0.51 -10.03
C SER A 43 22.10 -1.88 -9.50
N GLU A 44 22.59 -2.26 -8.32
CA GLU A 44 22.43 -3.61 -7.77
C GLU A 44 21.25 -3.72 -6.80
N LYS A 45 20.83 -2.61 -6.18
CA LYS A 45 19.74 -2.62 -5.19
C LYS A 45 18.58 -1.71 -5.55
N LEU A 46 18.81 -0.42 -5.80
CA LEU A 46 17.69 0.51 -6.03
C LEU A 46 16.90 0.15 -7.29
N ILE A 47 17.57 0.09 -8.46
CA ILE A 47 16.92 -0.20 -9.75
C ILE A 47 16.23 -1.58 -9.72
N PRO A 48 16.90 -2.68 -9.31
CA PRO A 48 16.28 -4.00 -9.37
C PRO A 48 15.07 -4.15 -8.43
N ASN A 49 15.07 -3.47 -7.28
CA ASN A 49 13.97 -3.53 -6.33
C ASN A 49 12.86 -2.49 -6.57
N THR A 50 13.05 -1.58 -7.53
CA THR A 50 11.99 -0.64 -7.92
C THR A 50 10.90 -1.37 -8.70
N ILE A 51 9.65 -1.14 -8.29
CA ILE A 51 8.45 -1.64 -8.96
C ILE A 51 7.78 -0.49 -9.67
N ILE A 52 7.58 -0.65 -10.97
CA ILE A 52 6.86 0.30 -11.82
C ILE A 52 5.51 -0.34 -12.15
N VAL A 53 4.43 0.38 -11.85
CA VAL A 53 3.07 -0.04 -12.16
C VAL A 53 2.44 1.02 -13.05
N ASN A 54 1.98 0.62 -14.22
CA ASN A 54 1.28 1.49 -15.14
C ASN A 54 -0.22 1.57 -14.79
N LEU A 55 -0.89 2.64 -15.20
CA LEU A 55 -2.32 2.84 -14.93
C LEU A 55 -3.23 1.88 -15.70
N ASP A 56 -2.76 1.32 -16.80
CA ASP A 56 -3.47 0.29 -17.60
C ASP A 56 -3.38 -1.11 -16.99
N ASN A 57 -2.66 -1.26 -15.88
CA ASN A 57 -2.57 -2.51 -15.17
C ASN A 57 -3.94 -2.98 -14.68
N GLU A 58 -4.28 -4.24 -14.96
CA GLU A 58 -5.58 -4.81 -14.60
C GLU A 58 -5.89 -4.68 -13.10
N ASP A 59 -4.90 -4.86 -12.22
CA ASP A 59 -5.09 -4.73 -10.77
C ASP A 59 -5.41 -3.27 -10.38
N ILE A 60 -4.82 -2.29 -11.07
CA ILE A 60 -5.07 -0.85 -10.84
C ILE A 60 -6.48 -0.47 -11.31
N VAL A 61 -6.89 -0.97 -12.48
CA VAL A 61 -8.25 -0.75 -13.00
C VAL A 61 -9.29 -1.41 -12.09
N LYS A 62 -9.05 -2.65 -11.65
CA LYS A 62 -9.91 -3.34 -10.68
C LYS A 62 -10.00 -2.58 -9.36
N LEU A 63 -8.88 -2.06 -8.86
CA LEU A 63 -8.86 -1.23 -7.66
C LEU A 63 -9.70 0.04 -7.83
N LEU A 64 -9.58 0.74 -8.97
CA LEU A 64 -10.40 1.92 -9.24
C LEU A 64 -11.90 1.58 -9.25
N VAL A 65 -12.30 0.51 -9.95
CA VAL A 65 -13.70 0.04 -9.97
C VAL A 65 -14.18 -0.32 -8.57
N PHE A 66 -13.34 -1.03 -7.80
CA PHE A 66 -13.61 -1.34 -6.40
C PHE A 66 -13.82 -0.08 -5.55
N SER A 67 -12.93 0.89 -5.63
CA SER A 67 -12.99 2.15 -4.88
C SER A 67 -14.22 2.98 -5.24
N LEU A 68 -14.62 3.00 -6.52
CA LEU A 68 -15.85 3.67 -6.97
C LEU A 68 -17.09 3.00 -6.41
N GLU A 69 -17.22 1.69 -6.59
CA GLU A 69 -18.40 0.93 -6.18
C GLU A 69 -18.57 0.93 -4.66
N ILE A 70 -17.50 0.71 -3.89
CA ILE A 70 -17.61 0.71 -2.43
C ILE A 70 -18.03 2.09 -1.92
N THR A 71 -17.50 3.16 -2.51
CA THR A 71 -17.87 4.54 -2.15
C THR A 71 -19.32 4.82 -2.51
N TYR A 72 -19.77 4.41 -3.70
CA TYR A 72 -21.16 4.51 -4.11
C TYR A 72 -22.10 3.80 -3.13
N GLN A 73 -21.82 2.53 -2.79
CA GLN A 73 -22.59 1.74 -1.84
C GLN A 73 -22.58 2.33 -0.42
N MET A 74 -21.50 3.01 0.01
CA MET A 74 -21.46 3.73 1.29
C MET A 74 -22.43 4.93 1.32
N PHE A 75 -22.59 5.63 0.20
CA PHE A 75 -23.48 6.78 0.09
C PHE A 75 -24.95 6.39 -0.10
N GLU A 76 -25.22 5.30 -0.82
CA GLU A 76 -26.57 4.73 -0.93
C GLU A 76 -27.05 4.03 0.35
N GLY A 77 -26.16 3.83 1.33
CA GLY A 77 -26.48 3.13 2.58
C GLY A 77 -26.48 1.59 2.46
N GLY A 78 -25.93 1.05 1.36
CA GLY A 78 -25.74 -0.38 1.12
C GLY A 78 -24.67 -1.03 2.00
N THR A 79 -23.79 -0.24 2.63
CA THR A 79 -22.76 -0.75 3.57
C THR A 79 -22.89 -0.14 4.97
N ARG A 80 -22.37 -0.87 5.99
CA ARG A 80 -22.32 -0.38 7.38
C ARG A 80 -21.24 0.68 7.62
N ALA A 81 -20.32 0.86 6.67
CA ALA A 81 -19.30 1.90 6.70
C ALA A 81 -19.92 3.21 6.21
N THR A 82 -20.86 3.74 6.98
CA THR A 82 -21.54 4.98 6.61
C THR A 82 -20.57 6.16 6.68
N VAL A 83 -20.83 7.18 5.85
CA VAL A 83 -20.10 8.48 5.78
C VAL A 83 -19.89 9.13 7.16
N ASN A 84 -20.68 8.72 8.16
CA ASN A 84 -20.68 9.19 9.55
C ASN A 84 -20.00 8.22 10.53
N GLN A 85 -18.91 7.55 10.16
CA GLN A 85 -18.13 6.78 11.15
C GLN A 85 -17.64 7.72 12.27
N LYS A 86 -18.14 7.49 13.49
CA LYS A 86 -18.00 8.27 14.74
C LYS A 86 -16.58 8.67 15.18
N GLY A 87 -15.53 8.22 14.49
CA GLY A 87 -14.13 8.45 14.86
C GLY A 87 -13.56 9.80 14.44
N PHE A 88 -14.17 10.48 13.45
CA PHE A 88 -13.74 11.81 13.02
C PHE A 88 -14.65 12.86 13.65
N ARG A 89 -14.15 13.52 14.70
CA ARG A 89 -14.76 14.76 15.20
C ARG A 89 -14.77 15.77 14.04
N GLU A 90 -15.98 16.21 13.67
CA GLU A 90 -16.28 17.48 12.98
C GLU A 90 -16.15 17.60 11.45
N ARG A 91 -15.58 16.65 10.68
CA ARG A 91 -15.56 16.74 9.19
C ARG A 91 -16.35 15.63 8.49
N ARG A 92 -17.41 16.03 7.76
CA ARG A 92 -18.15 15.17 6.83
C ARG A 92 -17.22 14.80 5.67
N ARG A 93 -16.96 13.51 5.44
CA ARG A 93 -16.15 13.06 4.30
C ARG A 93 -16.94 13.24 3.00
N THR A 94 -16.30 13.78 1.96
CA THR A 94 -16.90 13.82 0.62
C THR A 94 -16.68 12.50 -0.10
N PHE A 95 -17.42 12.28 -1.20
CA PHE A 95 -17.28 11.10 -2.04
C PHE A 95 -15.82 10.95 -2.52
N GLU A 96 -15.23 12.06 -2.98
CA GLU A 96 -13.86 12.13 -3.48
C GLU A 96 -12.85 11.74 -2.40
N THR A 97 -13.01 12.22 -1.17
CA THR A 97 -12.09 11.86 -0.07
C THR A 97 -12.15 10.36 0.23
N ILE A 98 -13.36 9.77 0.28
CA ILE A 98 -13.50 8.33 0.56
C ILE A 98 -12.93 7.50 -0.58
N LEU A 99 -13.18 7.89 -1.84
CA LEU A 99 -12.64 7.21 -3.00
C LEU A 99 -11.11 7.22 -2.98
N VAL A 100 -10.50 8.39 -2.76
CA VAL A 100 -9.03 8.53 -2.69
C VAL A 100 -8.46 7.71 -1.52
N ASP A 101 -9.08 7.74 -0.35
CA ASP A 101 -8.65 6.93 0.80
C ASP A 101 -8.68 5.42 0.49
N GLN A 102 -9.76 4.93 -0.13
CA GLN A 102 -9.88 3.52 -0.51
C GLN A 102 -8.84 3.13 -1.56
N PHE A 103 -8.65 3.97 -2.57
CA PHE A 103 -7.69 3.72 -3.64
C PHE A 103 -6.26 3.70 -3.09
N THR A 104 -5.85 4.76 -2.39
CA THR A 104 -4.48 4.87 -1.83
C THR A 104 -4.18 3.80 -0.80
N GLY A 105 -5.14 3.47 0.08
CA GLY A 105 -4.96 2.46 1.12
C GLY A 105 -4.74 1.04 0.56
N LYS A 106 -5.27 0.75 -0.64
CA LYS A 106 -5.15 -0.56 -1.29
C LYS A 106 -4.07 -0.62 -2.36
N LEU A 107 -3.66 0.53 -2.90
CA LEU A 107 -2.60 0.64 -3.90
C LEU A 107 -1.29 -0.02 -3.41
N GLY A 108 -0.97 0.12 -2.13
CA GLY A 108 0.19 -0.53 -1.51
C GLY A 108 0.20 -2.05 -1.64
N GLU A 109 -0.96 -2.71 -1.60
CA GLU A 109 -1.02 -4.18 -1.75
C GLU A 109 -0.70 -4.60 -3.20
N ILE A 110 -1.04 -3.78 -4.22
CA ILE A 110 -0.64 -4.03 -5.62
C ILE A 110 0.89 -3.96 -5.74
N PHE A 111 1.51 -2.93 -5.16
CA PHE A 111 2.96 -2.78 -5.16
C PHE A 111 3.64 -3.95 -4.46
N VAL A 112 3.13 -4.40 -3.32
CA VAL A 112 3.65 -5.57 -2.60
C VAL A 112 3.46 -6.85 -3.43
N LYS A 113 2.28 -7.10 -4.00
CA LYS A 113 2.05 -8.22 -4.92
C LYS A 113 3.11 -8.25 -6.01
N ARG A 114 3.28 -7.13 -6.74
CA ARG A 114 4.23 -7.03 -7.86
C ARG A 114 5.67 -7.22 -7.42
N PHE A 115 6.03 -6.68 -6.27
CA PHE A 115 7.34 -6.91 -5.67
C PHE A 115 7.58 -8.40 -5.39
N LEU A 116 6.60 -9.07 -4.80
CA LEU A 116 6.71 -10.48 -4.45
C LEU A 116 6.79 -11.38 -5.70
N GLU A 117 5.90 -11.15 -6.68
CA GLU A 117 5.88 -11.88 -7.95
C GLU A 117 7.19 -11.73 -8.73
N LYS A 118 7.76 -10.50 -8.75
CA LYS A 118 9.04 -10.21 -9.42
C LYS A 118 10.23 -10.91 -8.76
N ASN A 119 10.27 -10.95 -7.42
CA ASN A 119 11.47 -11.36 -6.68
C ASN A 119 11.43 -12.82 -6.19
N PHE A 120 10.25 -13.43 -6.03
CA PHE A 120 10.12 -14.73 -5.35
C PHE A 120 9.42 -15.82 -6.16
N ASN A 121 9.14 -15.60 -7.45
CA ASN A 121 8.44 -16.57 -8.32
C ASN A 121 7.15 -17.14 -7.68
N VAL A 122 6.42 -16.27 -6.97
CA VAL A 122 5.12 -16.57 -6.36
C VAL A 122 4.01 -15.98 -7.22
N ASN A 123 2.80 -16.50 -7.10
CA ASN A 123 1.59 -15.88 -7.63
C ASN A 123 0.76 -15.37 -6.45
N VAL A 124 0.46 -14.07 -6.42
CA VAL A 124 -0.26 -13.44 -5.32
C VAL A 124 -1.64 -12.99 -5.83
N MET A 125 -2.69 -13.49 -5.19
CA MET A 125 -4.06 -13.07 -5.46
C MET A 125 -4.48 -11.95 -4.50
N LEU A 126 -5.07 -10.88 -5.04
CA LEU A 126 -5.62 -9.78 -4.25
C LEU A 126 -7.10 -10.07 -3.94
N ASP A 127 -7.47 -9.99 -2.67
CA ASP A 127 -8.83 -10.31 -2.18
C ASP A 127 -9.71 -9.04 -2.13
N TRP A 128 -9.95 -8.43 -3.29
CA TRP A 128 -10.81 -7.24 -3.43
C TRP A 128 -11.98 -7.51 -4.35
N GLU A 129 -12.90 -8.34 -3.91
CA GLU A 129 -14.10 -8.63 -4.68
C GLU A 129 -15.28 -7.75 -4.26
N ILE A 130 -15.94 -7.14 -5.24
CA ILE A 130 -17.29 -6.60 -5.08
C ILE A 130 -18.25 -7.78 -5.30
N SER A 131 -18.71 -8.38 -4.21
CA SER A 131 -19.68 -9.47 -4.26
C SER A 131 -21.09 -8.96 -3.98
N GLN A 132 -22.04 -9.27 -4.86
CA GLN A 132 -23.48 -9.11 -4.56
C GLN A 132 -23.96 -10.07 -3.46
N LYS A 133 -23.12 -11.04 -3.05
CA LYS A 133 -23.43 -12.06 -2.05
C LYS A 133 -23.03 -11.62 -0.64
N ILE A 134 -23.35 -10.39 -0.24
CA ILE A 134 -23.21 -9.89 1.15
C ILE A 134 -23.82 -10.85 2.18
N GLN A 135 -24.80 -11.68 1.77
CA GLN A 135 -25.41 -12.67 2.65
C GLN A 135 -24.52 -13.88 2.99
N GLN A 136 -23.54 -14.23 2.16
CA GLN A 136 -22.70 -15.41 2.35
C GLN A 136 -21.53 -15.17 3.32
N HIS A 137 -21.01 -13.95 3.40
CA HIS A 137 -19.90 -13.58 4.29
C HIS A 137 -20.37 -12.94 5.61
N ARG A 138 -21.63 -13.17 6.00
CA ARG A 138 -22.28 -12.46 7.12
C ARG A 138 -21.98 -13.05 8.50
N ASN A 139 -21.44 -14.26 8.58
CA ASN A 139 -21.31 -15.01 9.83
C ASN A 139 -19.91 -15.65 9.97
N ASP A 140 -18.88 -14.82 10.14
CA ASP A 140 -17.53 -15.33 10.46
C ASP A 140 -17.38 -15.77 11.94
N ILE A 141 -18.45 -15.68 12.75
CA ILE A 141 -18.45 -16.19 14.14
C ILE A 141 -19.65 -17.11 14.34
N VAL A 142 -19.39 -18.41 14.38
CA VAL A 142 -20.40 -19.42 14.74
C VAL A 142 -20.87 -19.14 16.17
N ASN A 143 -22.16 -18.82 16.36
CA ASN A 143 -22.88 -18.58 17.62
C ASN A 143 -22.85 -17.16 18.26
N ALA A 144 -22.63 -16.08 17.50
CA ALA A 144 -22.81 -14.72 18.04
C ALA A 144 -24.29 -14.26 18.02
N SER A 145 -24.88 -13.97 19.19
CA SER A 145 -26.28 -13.51 19.32
C SER A 145 -26.50 -12.03 18.96
N LYS A 146 -25.43 -11.26 18.74
CA LYS A 146 -25.48 -9.88 18.23
C LYS A 146 -24.62 -9.74 16.97
N ARG A 147 -25.04 -8.84 16.07
CA ARG A 147 -24.41 -8.57 14.78
C ARG A 147 -23.04 -7.90 14.95
N ILE A 148 -21.99 -8.67 15.20
CA ILE A 148 -20.62 -8.18 15.31
C ILE A 148 -19.87 -8.55 14.04
N SER A 149 -19.28 -7.55 13.38
CA SER A 149 -18.33 -7.73 12.27
C SER A 149 -16.99 -7.21 12.75
N ILE A 150 -16.06 -8.09 13.09
CA ILE A 150 -14.70 -7.71 13.46
C ILE A 150 -13.84 -7.92 12.22
N LYS A 151 -13.60 -6.85 11.45
CA LYS A 151 -12.45 -6.83 10.54
C LYS A 151 -11.27 -6.27 11.33
N SER A 152 -10.41 -7.16 11.80
CA SER A 152 -9.02 -6.86 12.12
C SER A 152 -8.21 -8.07 11.70
N SER A 153 -7.46 -7.96 10.61
CA SER A 153 -6.34 -8.87 10.38
C SER A 153 -5.26 -8.53 11.41
N SER A 154 -5.39 -9.05 12.62
CA SER A 154 -4.27 -9.17 13.55
C SER A 154 -3.57 -10.47 13.22
N SER A 155 -2.57 -10.41 12.35
CA SER A 155 -1.49 -11.39 12.37
C SER A 155 -0.70 -11.18 13.67
N LEU A 156 -1.12 -11.86 14.73
CA LEU A 156 -0.33 -12.09 15.94
C LEU A 156 -0.57 -13.54 16.33
N SER A 157 0.12 -14.41 15.61
CA SER A 157 0.59 -15.68 16.15
C SER A 157 1.79 -15.38 17.07
N ALA A 158 1.53 -15.32 18.38
CA ALA A 158 2.42 -15.71 19.48
C ALA A 158 1.61 -15.73 20.78
#